data_AF-A0A9X7J5U5-F1
#
_entry.id   AF-A0A9X7J5U5-F1
#
_cell.length_a   1.000
_cell.length_b   1.000
_cell.length_c   1.000
_cell.angle_alpha   90.00
_cell.angle_beta   90.00
_cell.angle_gamma   90.00
#
_symmetry.space_group_name_H-M   'P 1'
#
loop_
_entity.id
_entity.type
_entity.pdbx_description
1 polymer ?
#
loop_
_entity_poly.entity_id
_entity_poly.type
_entity_poly.pdbx_seq_one_letter_code
_entity_poly.pdbx_strand_id
1 'polypeptide(L)'
;MTQEVITDITAGDKHYVDILAEVKIKGEDGCVLLHIEPQAYRQADFARRMFIYFSRLYEKHQKRVLPIAVFAHDSKAEETNRHEVEFPFLKVLQFEFYKIQLNRLPWRQYINSNNPVAAASLSKMDYSPQNSNPRRCKGLWN
;
A
#
# COMPACT_ATOMS: atom_id res chain seq x y z
N MET A 1 11.69 -2.50 16.64
CA MET A 1 10.62 -2.71 15.65
C MET A 1 10.65 -4.18 15.30
N THR A 2 9.54 -4.88 15.49
CA THR A 2 9.43 -6.28 15.07
C THR A 2 8.59 -6.26 13.80
N GLN A 3 9.21 -6.62 12.68
CA GLN A 3 8.51 -6.78 11.41
C GLN A 3 8.28 -8.28 11.22
N GLU A 4 7.02 -8.67 11.08
CA GLU A 4 6.66 -10.03 10.72
C GLU A 4 6.34 -10.05 9.21
N VAL A 5 6.96 -10.98 8.49
CA VAL A 5 6.62 -11.24 7.10
C VAL A 5 5.65 -12.41 7.11
N ILE A 6 4.38 -12.15 6.80
CA ILE A 6 3.37 -13.18 6.68
C ILE A 6 3.27 -13.56 5.21
N THR A 7 3.68 -14.77 4.87
CA THR A 7 3.45 -15.35 3.54
C THR A 7 2.11 -16.06 3.55
N ASP A 8 1.04 -15.38 3.11
CA ASP A 8 -0.26 -16.04 2.95
C ASP A 8 -0.27 -16.76 1.59
N ILE A 9 -0.13 -18.10 1.62
CA ILE A 9 -0.33 -18.97 0.45
C ILE A 9 -1.84 -19.23 0.35
N THR A 10 -2.64 -18.19 0.12
CA THR A 10 -4.07 -18.35 -0.12
C THR A 10 -4.34 -18.29 -1.62
N ALA A 11 -4.81 -19.44 -2.15
CA ALA A 11 -5.32 -19.63 -3.51
C ALA A 11 -4.31 -19.41 -4.65
N GLY A 12 -3.32 -20.28 -4.77
CA GLY A 12 -2.61 -20.55 -6.04
C GLY A 12 -1.60 -19.51 -6.53
N ASP A 13 -1.76 -18.25 -6.14
CA ASP A 13 -0.85 -17.17 -6.52
C ASP A 13 0.19 -16.94 -5.42
N LYS A 14 1.46 -17.19 -5.75
CA LYS A 14 2.62 -16.88 -4.91
C LYS A 14 2.79 -15.35 -4.80
N HIS A 15 1.95 -14.68 -4.02
CA HIS A 15 2.16 -13.29 -3.64
C HIS A 15 3.20 -13.23 -2.52
N TYR A 16 4.44 -12.94 -2.90
CA TYR A 16 5.53 -12.73 -1.95
C TYR A 16 5.41 -11.32 -1.35
N VAL A 17 5.23 -11.30 -0.03
CA VAL A 17 5.45 -10.21 0.94
C VAL A 17 4.26 -9.28 1.19
N ASP A 18 3.43 -9.68 2.16
CA ASP A 18 2.70 -8.75 3.03
C ASP A 18 3.65 -8.31 4.18
N ILE A 19 3.68 -7.01 4.46
CA ILE A 19 4.46 -6.44 5.57
C ILE A 19 3.51 -6.17 6.74
N LEU A 20 3.73 -6.88 7.85
CA LEU A 20 3.08 -6.60 9.12
C LEU A 20 4.07 -5.92 10.07
N ALA A 21 3.75 -4.71 10.51
CA ALA A 21 4.59 -3.94 11.43
C ALA A 21 3.78 -3.38 12.59
N GLU A 22 4.26 -3.58 13.82
CA GLU A 22 3.70 -2.92 14.99
C GLU A 22 4.36 -1.56 15.20
N VAL A 23 3.56 -0.49 15.16
CA VAL A 23 4.02 0.90 15.26
C VAL A 23 3.28 1.66 16.35
N LYS A 24 3.95 2.66 16.95
CA LYS A 24 3.33 3.63 17.85
C LYS A 24 3.03 4.91 17.08
N ILE A 25 1.77 5.35 17.11
CA ILE A 25 1.37 6.62 16.49
C ILE A 25 1.70 7.76 17.45
N LYS A 26 2.34 8.82 16.95
CA LYS A 26 2.73 9.98 17.76
C LYS A 26 1.46 10.68 18.28
N GLY A 27 1.35 10.80 19.59
CA GLY A 27 0.20 11.46 20.24
C GLY A 27 -0.98 10.53 20.50
N GLU A 28 -0.88 9.24 20.18
CA GLU A 28 -1.86 8.23 20.60
C GLU A 28 -1.24 7.24 21.60
N ASP A 29 -2.04 6.83 22.57
CA ASP A 29 -1.69 5.73 23.46
C ASP A 29 -2.02 4.40 22.79
N GLY A 30 -1.03 3.49 22.77
CA GLY A 30 -1.14 2.16 22.18
C GLY A 30 -0.35 1.97 20.88
N CYS A 31 -0.34 0.73 20.39
CA CYS A 31 0.29 0.34 19.14
C CYS A 31 -0.76 -0.03 18.09
N VAL A 32 -0.43 0.20 16.82
CA VAL A 32 -1.23 -0.18 15.65
C VAL A 32 -0.43 -1.18 14.82
N LEU A 33 -1.11 -2.21 14.31
CA LEU A 33 -0.56 -3.11 13.31
C LEU A 33 -0.78 -2.53 11.93
N LEU A 34 0.29 -2.17 11.24
CA LEU A 34 0.26 -1.81 9.82
C LEU A 34 0.32 -3.09 9.00
N HIS A 35 -0.69 -3.29 8.14
CA HIS A 35 -0.75 -4.35 7.14
C HIS A 35 -0.55 -3.71 5.77
N ILE A 36 0.54 -4.03 5.07
CA ILE A 36 0.89 -3.38 3.80
C ILE A 36 0.96 -4.43 2.69
N GLU A 37 0.02 -4.34 1.76
CA GLU A 37 -0.07 -5.21 0.58
C GLU A 37 0.37 -4.45 -0.68
N PRO A 38 1.53 -4.79 -1.27
CA PRO A 38 1.95 -4.26 -2.57
C PRO A 38 1.23 -4.98 -3.71
N GLN A 39 0.65 -4.21 -4.64
CA GLN A 39 -0.12 -4.70 -5.76
C GLN A 39 0.46 -4.24 -7.10
N ALA A 40 1.06 -5.16 -7.85
CA ALA A 40 1.73 -4.88 -9.12
C ALA A 40 0.83 -4.99 -10.37
N TYR A 41 -0.37 -5.59 -10.25
CA TYR A 41 -1.32 -5.80 -11.34
C TYR A 41 -2.75 -5.55 -10.85
N ARG A 42 -3.69 -5.20 -11.74
CA ARG A 42 -5.09 -5.02 -11.32
C ARG A 42 -5.74 -6.37 -11.02
N GLN A 43 -6.43 -6.48 -9.88
CA GLN A 43 -7.20 -7.66 -9.47
C GLN A 43 -8.60 -7.22 -9.05
N ALA A 44 -9.64 -7.81 -9.65
CA ALA A 44 -11.04 -7.41 -9.39
C ALA A 44 -11.44 -7.62 -7.91
N ASP A 45 -10.99 -8.72 -7.30
CA ASP A 45 -11.34 -9.09 -5.92
C ASP A 45 -10.39 -8.52 -4.86
N PHE A 46 -9.50 -7.58 -5.21
CA PHE A 46 -8.47 -7.07 -4.30
C PHE A 46 -9.05 -6.52 -2.99
N ALA A 47 -10.11 -5.69 -3.07
CA ALA A 47 -10.73 -5.13 -1.87
C ALA A 47 -11.34 -6.20 -0.95
N ARG A 48 -11.86 -7.28 -1.54
CA ARG A 48 -12.37 -8.44 -0.78
C ARG A 48 -11.23 -9.21 -0.11
N ARG A 49 -10.09 -9.41 -0.78
CA ARG A 49 -8.90 -10.02 -0.16
C ARG A 49 -8.40 -9.19 1.03
N MET A 50 -8.31 -7.87 0.85
CA MET A 50 -7.91 -6.94 1.93
C MET A 50 -8.82 -7.05 3.15
N PHE A 51 -10.14 -7.20 2.94
CA PHE A 51 -11.09 -7.43 4.04
C PHE A 51 -10.79 -8.75 4.78
N ILE A 52 -10.60 -9.85 4.04
CA ILE A 52 -10.30 -11.16 4.63
C ILE A 52 -9.00 -11.12 5.45
N TYR A 53 -7.95 -10.49 4.93
CA TYR A 53 -6.66 -10.36 5.64
C TYR A 53 -6.80 -9.51 6.89
N PHE A 54 -7.45 -8.35 6.78
CA PHE A 54 -7.75 -7.51 7.93
C PHE A 54 -8.51 -8.28 9.02
N SER A 55 -9.56 -9.01 8.67
CA SER A 55 -10.35 -9.79 9.63
C SER A 55 -9.50 -10.83 10.37
N ARG A 56 -8.65 -11.56 9.65
CA ARG A 56 -7.72 -12.55 10.25
C ARG A 56 -6.72 -11.90 11.19
N LEU A 57 -6.12 -10.78 10.79
CA LEU A 57 -5.16 -10.06 11.62
C LEU A 57 -5.80 -9.47 12.87
N TYR A 58 -6.99 -8.88 12.71
CA TYR A 58 -7.75 -8.31 13.81
C TYR A 58 -8.15 -9.39 14.83
N GLU A 59 -8.65 -10.53 14.34
CA GLU A 59 -8.97 -11.69 15.18
C GLU A 59 -7.74 -12.24 15.91
N LYS A 60 -6.63 -12.47 15.20
CA LYS A 60 -5.42 -13.08 15.76
C LYS A 60 -4.73 -12.18 16.80
N HIS A 61 -4.61 -10.90 16.51
CA HIS A 61 -3.79 -10.01 17.33
C HIS A 61 -4.59 -9.19 18.35
N GLN A 62 -5.91 -9.08 18.20
CA GLN A 62 -6.78 -8.29 19.09
C GLN A 62 -6.27 -6.84 19.29
N LYS A 63 -5.71 -6.27 18.22
CA LYS A 63 -5.14 -4.92 18.15
C LYS A 63 -5.79 -4.14 17.01
N ARG A 64 -5.69 -2.81 17.07
CA ARG A 64 -6.05 -1.95 15.92
C ARG A 64 -5.15 -2.30 14.74
N VAL A 65 -5.75 -2.60 13.59
CA VAL A 65 -5.05 -2.90 12.33
C VAL A 65 -5.36 -1.78 11.34
N LEU A 66 -4.34 -1.20 10.73
CA LEU A 66 -4.46 -0.25 9.63
C LEU A 66 -4.02 -0.93 8.32
N PRO A 67 -4.97 -1.34 7.47
CA PRO A 67 -4.67 -1.90 6.15
C PRO A 67 -4.28 -0.79 5.17
N ILE A 68 -3.17 -1.01 4.46
CA ILE A 68 -2.61 -0.12 3.44
C ILE A 68 -2.35 -0.94 2.18
N ALA A 69 -2.84 -0.47 1.04
CA ALA A 69 -2.54 -1.04 -0.27
C ALA A 69 -1.65 -0.10 -1.07
N VAL A 70 -0.58 -0.63 -1.65
CA VAL A 70 0.35 0.13 -2.51
C VAL A 70 0.23 -0.38 -3.94
N PHE A 71 -0.43 0.39 -4.80
CA PHE A 71 -0.63 0.06 -6.21
C PHE A 71 0.51 0.61 -7.06
N ALA A 72 1.24 -0.28 -7.73
CA ALA A 72 2.41 0.03 -8.56
C ALA A 72 2.21 -0.28 -10.06
N HIS A 73 0.97 -0.58 -10.47
CA HIS A 73 0.65 -0.86 -11.87
C HIS A 73 0.44 0.41 -12.70
N ASP A 74 0.64 0.31 -14.01
CA ASP A 74 0.62 1.45 -14.93
C ASP A 74 -0.80 1.93 -15.29
N SER A 75 -1.84 1.17 -14.91
CA SER A 75 -3.24 1.55 -15.18
C SER A 75 -3.60 2.89 -14.52
N LYS A 76 -4.15 3.81 -15.33
CA LYS A 76 -4.68 5.09 -14.88
C LYS A 76 -6.09 4.99 -14.28
N ALA A 77 -6.74 3.83 -14.40
CA ALA A 77 -8.03 3.63 -13.77
C ALA A 77 -7.90 3.76 -12.25
N GLU A 78 -8.93 4.31 -11.62
CA GLU A 78 -8.96 4.39 -10.17
C GLU A 78 -9.20 3.01 -9.58
N GLU A 79 -8.37 2.63 -8.61
CA GLU A 79 -8.61 1.43 -7.81
C GLU A 79 -9.60 1.74 -6.69
N THR A 80 -10.56 0.86 -6.47
CA THR A 80 -11.49 0.98 -5.34
C THR A 80 -10.73 0.67 -4.04
N ASN A 81 -11.02 1.41 -2.97
CA ASN A 81 -10.41 1.22 -1.64
C ASN A 81 -11.38 0.63 -0.60
N ARG A 82 -12.47 0.02 -1.07
CA ARG A 82 -13.61 -0.36 -0.24
C ARG A 82 -14.23 -1.69 -0.65
N HIS A 83 -14.64 -2.47 0.35
CA HIS A 83 -15.44 -3.68 0.20
C HIS A 83 -16.74 -3.53 1.00
N GLU A 84 -17.87 -3.89 0.38
CA GLU A 84 -19.20 -3.72 0.97
C GLU A 84 -19.99 -5.03 0.90
N VAL A 85 -20.79 -5.26 1.94
CA VAL A 85 -21.81 -6.31 1.96
C VAL A 85 -23.12 -5.62 2.27
N GLU A 86 -24.05 -5.63 1.32
CA GLU A 86 -25.34 -4.97 1.44
C GLU A 86 -26.49 -5.82 0.92
N PHE A 87 -27.65 -5.63 1.53
CA PHE A 87 -28.95 -6.11 1.11
C PHE A 87 -29.85 -4.89 0.85
N PRO A 88 -30.98 -5.03 0.13
CA PRO A 88 -31.88 -3.90 -0.16
C PRO A 88 -32.35 -3.11 1.06
N PHE A 89 -32.28 -3.70 2.25
CA PHE A 89 -32.74 -3.13 3.52
C PHE A 89 -31.63 -2.93 4.57
N LEU A 90 -30.38 -3.31 4.30
CA LEU A 90 -29.30 -3.26 5.29
C LEU A 90 -27.91 -3.24 4.66
N LYS A 91 -27.08 -2.27 5.06
CA LYS A 91 -25.63 -2.30 4.83
C LYS A 91 -24.95 -3.02 6.00
N VAL A 92 -24.54 -4.26 5.78
CA VAL A 92 -23.94 -5.13 6.82
C VAL A 92 -22.50 -4.75 7.10
N LEU A 93 -21.76 -4.40 6.05
CA LEU A 93 -20.34 -4.11 6.15
C LEU A 93 -19.96 -2.99 5.19
N GLN A 94 -19.16 -2.05 5.71
CA GLN A 94 -18.35 -1.15 4.91
C GLN A 94 -16.92 -1.23 5.42
N PHE A 95 -16.06 -1.93 4.68
CA PHE A 95 -14.64 -2.04 4.97
C PHE A 95 -13.84 -1.11 4.07
N GLU A 96 -12.95 -0.31 4.64
CA GLU A 96 -12.06 0.60 3.91
C GLU A 96 -10.60 0.39 4.28
N PHE A 97 -9.71 0.65 3.33
CA PHE A 97 -8.27 0.63 3.54
C PHE A 97 -7.61 1.87 2.94
N TYR A 98 -6.41 2.19 3.43
CA TYR A 98 -5.63 3.29 2.90
C TYR A 98 -5.03 2.88 1.55
N LYS A 99 -5.28 3.67 0.51
CA LYS A 99 -4.81 3.42 -0.85
C LYS A 99 -3.69 4.39 -1.20
N ILE A 100 -2.54 3.84 -1.60
CA ILE A 100 -1.43 4.60 -2.19
C ILE A 100 -1.28 4.11 -3.63
N GLN A 101 -1.57 4.98 -4.60
CA GLN A 101 -1.43 4.66 -6.02
C GLN A 101 -0.26 5.44 -6.60
N LEU A 102 0.87 4.74 -6.83
CA LEU A 102 2.15 5.39 -7.11
C LEU A 102 2.13 6.21 -8.40
N ASN A 103 1.49 5.72 -9.46
CA ASN A 103 1.40 6.43 -10.74
C ASN A 103 0.54 7.71 -10.70
N ARG A 104 -0.11 8.01 -9.57
CA ARG A 104 -0.87 9.24 -9.33
C ARG A 104 -0.20 10.19 -8.35
N LEU A 105 0.94 9.81 -7.77
CA LEU A 105 1.68 10.67 -6.85
C LEU A 105 2.51 11.70 -7.64
N PRO A 106 2.54 12.97 -7.22
CA PRO A 106 3.31 14.01 -7.90
C PRO A 106 4.81 13.81 -7.68
N TRP A 107 5.46 13.05 -8.57
CA TRP A 107 6.87 12.65 -8.45
C TRP A 107 7.84 13.82 -8.16
N ARG A 108 7.51 15.02 -8.64
CA ARG A 108 8.30 16.25 -8.40
C ARG A 108 8.44 16.62 -6.92
N GLN A 109 7.49 16.22 -6.08
CA GLN A 109 7.57 16.44 -4.62
C GLN A 109 8.47 15.40 -3.95
N TYR A 110 8.66 14.24 -4.57
CA TYR A 110 9.42 13.12 -4.03
C TYR A 110 10.90 13.14 -4.43
N ILE A 111 11.25 13.78 -5.56
CA ILE A 111 12.65 13.85 -6.04
C ILE A 111 13.60 14.61 -5.11
N ASN A 112 13.06 15.54 -4.31
CA ASN A 112 13.84 16.29 -3.32
C ASN A 112 13.75 15.69 -1.91
N SER A 113 13.02 14.58 -1.74
CA SER A 113 12.88 13.94 -0.43
C SER A 113 14.11 13.07 -0.15
N ASN A 114 14.66 13.14 1.06
CA ASN A 114 15.75 12.27 1.50
C ASN A 114 15.21 10.90 1.99
N ASN A 115 14.23 10.34 1.26
CA ASN A 115 13.54 9.11 1.61
C ASN A 115 13.87 8.03 0.56
N PRO A 116 14.57 6.94 0.93
CA PRO A 116 14.96 5.89 -0.02
C PRO A 116 13.75 5.16 -0.64
N VAL A 117 12.62 5.08 0.07
CA VAL A 117 11.36 4.53 -0.47
C VAL A 117 10.82 5.42 -1.59
N ALA A 118 10.91 6.74 -1.41
CA ALA A 118 10.51 7.70 -2.45
C ALA A 118 11.40 7.54 -3.69
N ALA A 119 12.72 7.46 -3.50
CA ALA A 119 13.67 7.24 -4.59
C ALA A 119 13.39 5.94 -5.37
N ALA A 120 13.12 4.84 -4.67
CA ALA A 120 12.74 3.56 -5.30
C ALA A 120 11.40 3.64 -6.05
N SER A 121 10.44 4.42 -5.52
CA SER A 121 9.09 4.55 -6.09
C SER A 121 9.02 5.47 -7.32
N LEU A 122 10.00 6.35 -7.53
CA LEU A 122 10.03 7.30 -8.67
C LEU A 122 9.85 6.61 -10.02
N SER A 123 10.41 5.41 -10.19
CA SER A 123 10.29 4.61 -11.42
C SER A 123 8.84 4.23 -11.79
N LYS A 124 7.94 4.27 -10.81
CA LYS A 124 6.50 3.96 -10.94
C LYS A 124 5.59 5.18 -10.79
N MET A 125 6.14 6.38 -10.59
CA MET A 125 5.41 7.64 -10.43
C MET A 125 5.46 8.48 -11.73
N ASP A 126 4.84 8.01 -12.83
CA ASP A 126 4.72 8.70 -14.14
C ASP A 126 5.90 9.63 -14.51
N TYR A 127 7.12 9.14 -14.30
CA TYR A 127 8.34 9.92 -14.48
C TYR A 127 8.73 9.92 -15.96
N SER A 128 8.69 11.10 -16.59
CA SER A 128 9.21 11.29 -17.94
C SER A 128 10.59 11.99 -17.90
N PRO A 129 11.67 11.33 -18.38
CA PRO A 129 13.01 11.91 -18.43
C PRO A 129 13.09 13.22 -19.23
N GLN A 130 12.15 13.42 -20.17
CA GLN A 130 12.12 14.59 -21.05
C GLN A 130 11.75 15.89 -20.33
N ASN A 131 11.22 15.80 -19.09
CA ASN A 131 10.94 16.96 -18.23
C ASN A 131 11.92 17.10 -17.05
N SER A 132 12.92 16.22 -16.93
CA SER A 132 14.04 16.43 -16.01
C SER A 132 15.19 17.06 -16.77
N ASN A 133 15.54 18.29 -16.38
CA ASN A 133 16.69 19.02 -16.94
C ASN A 133 17.95 18.11 -16.90
N PRO A 134 18.51 17.69 -18.04
CA PRO A 134 19.54 16.64 -18.10
C PRO A 134 20.91 17.04 -17.54
N ARG A 135 21.01 18.21 -16.86
CA ARG A 135 22.28 18.75 -16.36
C ARG A 135 22.63 18.37 -14.92
N ARG A 136 21.83 17.57 -14.21
CA ARG A 136 22.07 17.30 -12.77
C ARG A 136 22.64 15.92 -12.43
N CYS A 137 22.74 15.00 -13.39
CA CYS A 137 23.32 13.67 -13.19
C CYS A 137 24.81 13.61 -13.58
N LYS A 138 25.63 14.49 -13.02
CA LYS A 138 27.10 14.33 -12.96
C LYS A 138 27.55 14.83 -11.60
N GLY A 139 27.64 13.95 -10.60
CA GLY A 139 28.20 14.34 -9.30
C GLY A 139 27.85 13.51 -8.08
N LEU A 140 27.38 12.26 -8.21
CA LEU A 140 27.10 11.39 -7.05
C LEU A 140 27.80 10.02 -7.11
N TRP A 141 28.81 9.90 -7.96
CA TRP A 141 29.80 8.82 -7.87
C TRP A 141 31.18 9.47 -7.93
N ASN A 142 31.64 9.88 -6.75
CA ASN A 142 33.04 9.95 -6.33
C ASN A 142 33.05 9.80 -4.81
#